data_AF-A0A516ICI6-F1
#
_entry.id   AF-A0A516ICI6-F1
#
_cell.length_a   1.000
_cell.length_b   1.000
_cell.length_c   1.000
_cell.angle_alpha   90.00
_cell.angle_beta   90.00
_cell.angle_gamma   90.00
#
_symmetry.space_group_name_H-M   'P 1'
#
loop_
_entity.id
_entity.type
_entity.pdbx_description
1 polymer ?
#
loop_
_entity_poly.entity_id
_entity_poly.type
_entity_poly.pdbx_seq_one_letter_code
_entity_poly.pdbx_strand_id
1 'polypeptide(L)'
;MPFIIGTSIPEDKVLVQSVSHIYGIGLSQSKILCKKAGFGSDSRGSNVTFVKGKNLENLAEDTPLPLGADLRRFKNDKIRRLCALSTYRGLRHKKGLPVRGQRTHTNAKKRLILKFHAN
;
A
#
# COMPACT_ATOMS: atom_id res chain seq x y z
N MET A 1 0.75 21.76 6.97
CA MET A 1 0.54 20.46 6.30
C MET A 1 1.56 19.44 6.78
N PRO A 2 1.15 18.43 7.57
CA PRO A 2 2.04 17.37 8.04
C PRO A 2 2.37 16.39 6.91
N PHE A 3 3.66 16.06 6.79
CA PHE A 3 4.16 15.03 5.89
C PHE A 3 4.49 13.80 6.71
N ILE A 4 3.92 12.65 6.32
CA ILE A 4 4.08 11.38 7.05
C ILE A 4 4.35 10.28 6.04
N ILE A 5 5.48 9.59 6.17
CA ILE A 5 5.85 8.37 5.40
C ILE A 5 5.67 8.58 3.89
N GLY A 6 6.22 9.68 3.37
CA GLY A 6 6.18 9.97 1.93
C GLY A 6 4.82 10.43 1.39
N THR A 7 3.83 10.70 2.26
CA THR A 7 2.51 11.21 1.85
C THR A 7 2.15 12.49 2.61
N SER A 8 1.61 13.47 1.89
CA SER A 8 1.01 14.66 2.51
C SER A 8 -0.37 14.33 3.04
N ILE A 9 -0.59 14.62 4.33
CA ILE A 9 -1.88 14.42 4.97
C ILE A 9 -2.68 15.72 4.89
N PRO A 10 -3.91 15.70 4.32
CA PRO A 10 -4.78 16.87 4.35
C PRO A 10 -5.22 17.17 5.79
N GLU A 11 -5.26 18.45 6.15
CA GLU A 11 -5.50 18.91 7.52
C GLU A 11 -6.95 18.66 7.98
N ASP A 12 -7.90 18.75 7.06
CA ASP A 12 -9.34 18.62 7.34
C ASP A 12 -9.79 17.18 7.64
N LYS A 13 -9.02 16.19 7.20
CA LYS A 13 -9.40 14.78 7.31
C LYS A 13 -9.00 14.18 8.64
N VAL A 14 -9.79 13.19 9.05
CA VAL A 14 -9.48 12.34 10.22
C VAL A 14 -8.18 11.59 9.96
N LEU A 15 -7.26 11.66 10.92
CA LEU A 15 -5.90 11.14 10.82
C LEU A 15 -5.89 9.64 10.50
N VAL A 16 -6.76 8.85 11.13
CA VAL A 16 -6.91 7.41 10.86
C VAL A 16 -7.24 7.13 9.39
N GLN A 17 -8.13 7.92 8.79
CA GLN A 17 -8.47 7.75 7.37
C GLN A 17 -7.31 8.22 6.48
N SER A 18 -6.67 9.34 6.83
CA SER A 18 -5.53 9.87 6.07
C SER A 18 -4.35 8.90 6.04
N VAL A 19 -3.96 8.33 7.18
CA VAL A 19 -2.87 7.35 7.28
C VAL A 19 -3.16 6.08 6.48
N SER A 20 -4.44 5.68 6.34
CA SER A 20 -4.82 4.54 5.50
C SER A 20 -4.64 4.76 3.99
N HIS A 21 -4.37 5.99 3.54
CA HIS A 21 -4.01 6.25 2.15
C HIS A 21 -2.55 5.86 1.85
N ILE A 22 -1.73 5.68 2.88
CA ILE A 22 -0.35 5.20 2.73
C ILE A 22 -0.42 3.77 2.19
N TYR A 23 0.29 3.54 1.09
CA TYR A 23 0.29 2.23 0.44
C TYR A 23 0.89 1.16 1.37
N GLY A 24 0.09 0.15 1.71
CA GLY A 24 0.45 -0.90 2.66
C GLY A 24 -0.24 -0.80 4.01
N ILE A 25 -0.81 0.36 4.35
CA ILE A 25 -1.54 0.57 5.60
C ILE A 25 -3.05 0.53 5.32
N GLY A 26 -3.76 -0.41 5.94
CA GLY A 26 -5.22 -0.45 5.93
C GLY A 26 -5.83 0.32 7.10
N LEU A 27 -7.17 0.42 7.12
CA LEU A 27 -7.91 1.07 8.21
C LEU A 27 -7.64 0.43 9.58
N SER A 28 -7.54 -0.90 9.66
CA SER A 28 -7.27 -1.62 10.90
C SER A 28 -5.89 -1.28 11.46
N GLN A 29 -4.87 -1.35 10.61
CA GLN A 29 -3.49 -1.03 10.98
C GLN A 29 -3.35 0.45 11.35
N SER A 30 -3.99 1.33 10.60
CA SER A 30 -3.99 2.76 10.91
C SER A 30 -4.58 3.03 12.30
N LYS A 31 -5.73 2.44 12.66
CA LYS A 31 -6.32 2.59 14.01
C LYS A 31 -5.35 2.16 15.11
N ILE A 32 -4.69 1.02 14.93
CA ILE A 32 -3.72 0.49 15.90
C ILE A 32 -2.54 1.45 16.04
N LEU A 33 -2.01 1.92 14.92
CA LEU A 33 -0.83 2.76 14.87
C LEU A 33 -1.09 4.16 15.45
N CYS A 34 -2.24 4.76 15.12
CA CYS A 34 -2.68 6.04 15.67
C CYS A 34 -2.90 5.93 17.19
N LYS A 35 -3.50 4.84 17.67
CA LYS A 35 -3.68 4.58 19.11
C LYS A 35 -2.34 4.44 19.83
N LYS A 36 -1.37 3.73 19.24
CA LYS A 36 0.00 3.59 19.79
C LYS A 36 0.73 4.94 19.85
N ALA A 37 0.55 5.78 18.83
CA ALA A 37 1.11 7.13 18.80
C ALA A 37 0.38 8.13 19.73
N GLY A 38 -0.68 7.70 20.42
CA GLY A 38 -1.43 8.54 21.37
C GLY A 38 -2.45 9.48 20.72
N PHE A 39 -2.88 9.18 19.49
CA PHE A 39 -3.95 9.89 18.82
C PHE A 39 -5.32 9.25 19.08
N GLY A 40 -6.33 10.08 19.35
CA GLY A 40 -7.73 9.65 19.42
C GLY A 40 -8.32 9.32 18.05
N SER A 41 -9.44 8.61 18.02
CA SER A 41 -10.16 8.24 16.79
C SER A 41 -10.53 9.45 15.93
N ASP A 42 -10.86 10.57 16.57
CA ASP A 42 -11.42 11.76 15.93
C ASP A 42 -10.34 12.83 15.69
N SER A 43 -9.08 12.49 15.95
CA SER A 43 -7.95 13.38 15.70
C SER A 43 -7.87 13.73 14.21
N ARG A 44 -7.72 15.03 13.93
CA ARG A 44 -7.55 15.55 12.56
C ARG A 44 -6.09 15.81 12.24
N GLY A 45 -5.79 15.91 10.95
CA GLY A 45 -4.45 16.26 10.46
C GLY A 45 -3.92 17.57 11.03
N SER A 46 -4.81 18.54 11.30
CA SER A 46 -4.48 19.81 11.97
C SER A 46 -3.82 19.64 13.35
N ASN A 47 -4.15 18.57 14.08
CA ASN A 47 -3.71 18.37 15.47
C ASN A 47 -2.35 17.65 15.55
N VAL A 48 -1.70 17.41 14.41
CA VAL A 48 -0.43 16.70 14.34
C VAL A 48 0.72 17.67 14.57
N THR A 49 1.29 17.63 15.77
CA THR A 49 2.58 18.25 16.05
C THR A 49 3.71 17.47 15.40
N PHE A 50 4.79 18.13 15.00
CA PHE A 50 5.98 17.51 14.40
C PHE A 50 6.50 16.30 15.21
N VAL A 51 6.61 16.43 16.53
CA VAL A 51 7.08 15.36 17.42
C VAL A 51 6.18 14.12 17.35
N LYS A 52 4.86 14.29 17.41
CA LYS A 52 3.92 13.18 17.33
C LYS A 52 3.87 12.57 15.93
N GLY A 53 4.02 13.39 14.89
CA GLY A 53 4.18 12.94 13.51
C GLY A 53 5.41 12.04 13.37
N LYS A 54 6.56 12.46 13.89
CA LYS A 54 7.80 11.66 13.84
C LYS A 54 7.69 10.35 14.62
N ASN A 55 7.05 10.38 15.78
CA ASN A 55 6.76 9.16 16.53
C ASN A 55 5.89 8.18 15.72
N LEU A 56 4.89 8.69 15.01
CA LEU A 56 4.04 7.89 14.14
C LEU A 56 4.83 7.26 12.99
N GLU A 57 5.77 8.00 12.38
CA GLU A 57 6.69 7.46 11.37
C GLU A 57 7.56 6.33 11.92
N ASN A 58 8.22 6.55 13.06
CA ASN A 58 9.08 5.54 13.69
C ASN A 58 8.27 4.26 14.01
N LEU A 59 7.07 4.41 14.59
CA LEU A 59 6.18 3.29 14.87
C LEU A 59 5.74 2.52 13.62
N ALA A 60 5.70 3.17 12.46
CA ALA A 60 5.38 2.52 11.20
C ALA A 60 6.59 1.79 10.61
N GLU A 61 7.78 2.36 10.70
CA GLU A 61 9.04 1.74 10.30
C GLU A 61 9.40 0.52 11.17
N ASP A 62 9.06 0.58 12.47
CA ASP A 62 9.23 -0.55 13.39
C ASP A 62 8.34 -1.76 13.03
N THR A 63 7.30 -1.57 12.22
CA THR A 63 6.50 -2.71 11.77
C THR A 63 7.30 -3.56 10.78
N PRO A 64 7.22 -4.90 10.86
CA PRO A 64 7.98 -5.79 9.97
C PRO A 64 7.51 -5.77 8.51
N LEU A 65 6.57 -4.89 8.16
CA LEU A 65 5.94 -4.84 6.85
C LEU A 65 6.59 -3.73 6.02
N PRO A 66 7.06 -4.02 4.79
CA PRO A 66 7.51 -2.95 3.89
C PRO A 66 6.31 -2.07 3.54
N LEU A 67 6.54 -0.76 3.52
CA LEU A 67 5.53 0.27 3.25
C LEU A 67 5.85 1.02 1.95
N GLY A 68 4.85 1.71 1.40
CA GLY A 68 5.06 2.68 0.32
C GLY A 68 5.71 2.11 -0.94
N ALA A 69 6.85 2.69 -1.32
CA ALA A 69 7.59 2.32 -2.53
C ALA A 69 8.19 0.92 -2.44
N ASP A 70 8.67 0.52 -1.26
CA ASP A 70 9.33 -0.78 -1.07
C ASP A 70 8.33 -1.93 -1.22
N LEU A 71 7.10 -1.76 -0.71
CA LEU A 71 6.03 -2.74 -0.94
C LEU A 71 5.67 -2.87 -2.42
N ARG A 72 5.70 -1.77 -3.18
CA ARG A 72 5.47 -1.79 -4.64
C ARG A 72 6.59 -2.53 -5.36
N ARG A 73 7.85 -2.25 -5.03
CA ARG A 73 9.03 -2.93 -5.57
C ARG A 73 8.98 -4.43 -5.27
N PHE A 74 8.79 -4.80 -4.01
CA PHE A 74 8.68 -6.19 -3.55
C PHE A 74 7.57 -6.97 -4.27
N LYS A 75 6.40 -6.36 -4.44
CA LYS A 75 5.28 -6.97 -5.19
C LYS A 75 5.65 -7.18 -6.66
N ASN A 76 6.30 -6.20 -7.29
CA ASN A 76 6.72 -6.30 -8.68
C ASN A 76 7.80 -7.36 -8.87
N ASP A 77 8.78 -7.44 -7.97
CA ASP A 77 9.84 -8.46 -7.99
C ASP A 77 9.26 -9.87 -7.88
N LYS A 78 8.27 -10.08 -6.99
CA LYS A 78 7.56 -11.35 -6.88
C LYS A 78 6.88 -11.75 -8.19
N ILE A 79 6.22 -10.82 -8.88
CA ILE A 79 5.57 -11.12 -10.15
C ILE A 79 6.61 -11.38 -11.24
N ARG A 80 7.69 -10.57 -11.29
CA ARG A 80 8.81 -10.78 -12.23
C ARG A 80 9.45 -12.16 -12.04
N ARG A 81 9.67 -12.59 -10.80
CA ARG A 81 10.14 -13.94 -10.48
C ARG A 81 9.21 -15.03 -11.02
N LEU A 82 7.89 -14.90 -10.83
CA LEU A 82 6.93 -15.88 -11.35
C LEU A 82 6.94 -15.96 -12.88
N CYS A 83 7.12 -14.82 -13.55
CA CYS A 83 7.24 -14.74 -15.01
C CYS A 83 8.56 -15.35 -15.51
N ALA A 84 9.68 -15.08 -14.85
CA ALA A 84 10.99 -15.62 -15.20
C ALA A 84 11.01 -17.17 -15.10
N LEU A 85 10.40 -17.71 -14.05
CA LEU A 85 10.26 -19.16 -13.86
C LEU A 85 9.22 -19.81 -14.79
N SER A 86 8.53 -19.04 -15.64
CA SER A 86 7.49 -19.54 -16.57
C SER A 86 6.38 -20.39 -15.92
N THR A 87 6.12 -20.17 -14.63
CA THR A 87 5.00 -20.82 -13.92
C THR A 87 3.65 -20.47 -14.57
N TYR A 88 2.63 -21.32 -14.41
CA TYR A 88 1.27 -21.04 -14.93
C TYR A 88 0.79 -19.63 -14.54
N ARG A 89 1.01 -19.23 -13.27
CA ARG A 89 0.69 -17.88 -12.78
C ARG A 89 1.47 -16.81 -13.55
N GLY A 90 2.78 -17.00 -13.74
CA GLY A 90 3.63 -16.11 -14.53
C GLY A 90 3.16 -15.93 -15.97
N LEU A 91 2.82 -17.03 -16.66
CA LEU A 91 2.29 -16.99 -18.03
C LEU A 91 0.97 -16.20 -18.11
N ARG A 92 0.07 -16.38 -17.14
CA ARG A 92 -1.18 -15.62 -17.05
C ARG A 92 -0.91 -14.14 -16.75
N HIS A 93 0.07 -13.83 -15.90
CA HIS A 93 0.53 -12.45 -15.67
C HIS A 93 1.07 -11.80 -16.95
N LYS A 94 1.89 -12.51 -17.73
CA LYS A 94 2.46 -12.03 -19.01
C LYS A 94 1.39 -11.80 -20.08
N LYS A 95 0.40 -12.70 -20.16
CA LYS A 95 -0.73 -12.59 -21.10
C LYS A 95 -1.83 -11.61 -20.65
N GLY A 96 -1.70 -10.96 -19.49
CA GLY A 96 -2.75 -10.08 -18.97
C GLY A 96 -4.06 -10.80 -18.63
N LEU A 97 -4.00 -12.09 -18.26
CA LEU A 97 -5.16 -12.92 -17.93
C LEU A 97 -5.35 -13.07 -16.41
N PRO A 98 -6.56 -13.38 -15.93
CA PRO A 98 -6.80 -13.68 -14.53
C PRO A 98 -6.02 -14.93 -14.09
N VAL A 99 -5.41 -14.83 -12.90
CA VAL A 99 -4.45 -15.82 -12.36
C VAL A 99 -5.09 -16.82 -11.40
N ARG A 100 -6.26 -16.50 -10.84
CA ARG A 100 -6.95 -17.32 -9.82
C ARG A 100 -8.01 -18.26 -10.44
N GLY A 101 -7.81 -18.72 -11.67
CA GLY A 101 -8.74 -19.65 -12.34
C GLY A 101 -10.08 -19.05 -12.76
N GLN A 102 -10.21 -17.72 -12.83
CA GLN A 102 -11.45 -17.07 -13.23
C GLN A 102 -11.75 -17.29 -14.73
N ARG A 103 -13.04 -17.36 -15.10
CA ARG A 103 -13.52 -17.56 -16.48
C ARG A 103 -13.03 -16.44 -17.41
N THR A 104 -12.37 -16.80 -18.51
CA THR A 104 -11.81 -15.85 -19.48
C THR A 104 -12.65 -15.63 -20.73
N HIS A 105 -13.67 -16.45 -20.97
CA HIS A 105 -14.48 -16.38 -22.18
C HIS A 105 -15.32 -15.10 -22.29
N THR A 106 -15.83 -14.55 -21.18
CA THR A 106 -16.79 -13.44 -21.19
C THR A 106 -16.34 -12.23 -20.36
N ASN A 107 -15.94 -12.44 -19.10
CA ASN A 107 -15.90 -11.38 -18.07
C ASN A 107 -14.49 -10.95 -17.63
N ALA A 108 -13.43 -11.28 -18.39
CA ALA A 108 -12.05 -10.98 -18.02
C ALA A 108 -11.59 -9.54 -18.36
N LYS A 109 -12.48 -8.54 -18.28
CA LYS A 109 -12.23 -7.16 -18.75
C LYS A 109 -11.40 -6.29 -17.80
N LYS A 110 -11.38 -6.60 -16.50
CA LYS A 110 -10.71 -5.76 -15.46
C LYS A 110 -9.19 -5.97 -15.36
N ARG A 111 -8.65 -6.98 -16.04
CA ARG A 111 -7.24 -7.34 -15.95
C ARG A 111 -6.46 -6.54 -16.98
N LEU A 112 -5.63 -5.61 -16.51
CA LEU A 112 -4.68 -4.90 -17.38
C LEU A 112 -3.44 -5.76 -17.60
N ILE A 113 -2.90 -5.73 -18.82
CA ILE A 113 -1.56 -6.24 -19.10
C ILE A 113 -0.61 -5.46 -18.19
N LEU A 114 0.14 -6.17 -17.35
CA LEU A 114 1.21 -5.54 -16.59
C LEU A 114 2.23 -5.06 -17.62
N LYS A 115 2.27 -3.75 -17.86
CA LYS A 115 3.34 -3.10 -18.61
C LYS A 115 4.61 -3.21 -17.77
N PHE A 116 5.25 -4.37 -17.82
CA PHE A 116 6.67 -4.45 -17.53
C PHE A 116 7.31 -3.74 -18.70
N HIS A 117 7.55 -2.44 -18.56
CA HIS A 117 8.42 -1.75 -19.49
C HIS A 117 9.74 -2.51 -19.47
N ALA A 118 9.97 -3.28 -20.54
CA ALA A 118 11.28 -3.74 -20.90
C ALA A 118 11.98 -2.49 -21.43
N ASN A 119 12.93 -1.99 -20.64
CA ASN A 119 13.87 -0.91 -20.90
C ASN A 119 13.26 0.40 -21.43
#